data_AF-A0A915N6I2-F1
#
_entry.id   AF-A0A915N6I2-F1
#
_cell.length_a   1.000
_cell.length_b   1.000
_cell.length_c   1.000
_cell.angle_alpha   90.00
_cell.angle_beta   90.00
_cell.angle_gamma   90.00
#
_symmetry.space_group_name_H-M   'P 1'
#
loop_
_entity.id
_entity.type
_entity.pdbx_description
1 polymer ?
#
loop_
_entity_poly.entity_id
_entity_poly.type
_entity_poly.pdbx_seq_one_letter_code
_entity_poly.pdbx_strand_id
1 'polypeptide(L)'
;MVKDTESPQQASSSSDQLPPCLVVLGMAGSGKTTFVQRLASHLHSKRTFPYLINLDPAAGTVPFPANIDIRDTVDYKGVMKEYGLGPNGAILTCLNLLCTKFDQILSLLEKRDSSIPSIILDTPGQIEVFTWSVSGSIITGSLADKYPTDSLDDSESCYANDLTRSLSIVLDSFYQNLNWVAVSSQNGQGFDK
;
A
#
# COMPACT_ATOMS: atom_id res chain seq x y z
N MET A 1 31.21 -29.79 50.03
CA MET A 1 31.84 -30.11 48.74
C MET A 1 30.72 -30.57 47.82
N VAL A 2 30.29 -29.89 46.75
CA VAL A 2 30.81 -28.71 46.03
C VAL A 2 29.59 -28.00 45.40
N LYS A 3 29.61 -26.66 45.42
CA LYS A 3 28.72 -25.73 44.75
C LYS A 3 29.34 -25.34 43.38
N ASP A 4 28.51 -24.76 42.51
CA ASP A 4 28.84 -23.98 41.30
C ASP A 4 29.26 -24.83 40.07
N THR A 5 28.75 -24.63 38.85
CA THR A 5 28.90 -23.40 38.06
C THR A 5 27.94 -23.35 36.85
N GLU A 6 27.72 -22.12 36.38
CA GLU A 6 26.78 -21.55 35.41
C GLU A 6 27.10 -21.74 33.90
N SER A 7 26.01 -21.84 33.08
CA SER A 7 25.75 -21.39 31.67
C SER A 7 26.66 -21.75 30.46
N PRO A 8 26.28 -21.41 29.20
CA PRO A 8 24.97 -21.12 28.58
C PRO A 8 24.78 -21.79 27.17
N GLN A 9 23.62 -21.52 26.55
CA GLN A 9 23.37 -21.46 25.10
C GLN A 9 23.28 -22.76 24.28
N GLN A 10 22.06 -23.04 23.82
CA GLN A 10 21.82 -23.42 22.42
C GLN A 10 20.53 -22.73 21.94
N ALA A 11 20.70 -21.48 21.51
CA ALA A 11 19.79 -20.84 20.57
C ALA A 11 20.18 -21.35 19.17
N SER A 12 19.36 -22.23 18.60
CA SER A 12 19.41 -22.65 17.19
C SER A 12 18.06 -23.26 16.89
N SER A 13 17.20 -22.61 16.11
CA SER A 13 17.38 -22.49 14.67
C SER A 13 16.89 -21.15 14.11
N SER A 14 17.80 -20.40 13.50
CA SER A 14 17.49 -19.41 12.47
C SER A 14 16.74 -20.12 11.33
N SER A 15 15.43 -19.93 11.27
CA SER A 15 14.69 -20.22 10.05
C SER A 15 15.06 -19.14 9.02
N ASP A 16 15.43 -19.56 7.81
CA ASP A 16 15.45 -18.74 6.59
C ASP A 16 14.04 -18.20 6.30
N GLN A 17 13.51 -17.36 7.17
CA GLN A 17 12.21 -16.74 7.03
C GLN A 17 12.43 -15.39 6.36
N LEU A 18 11.95 -15.32 5.12
CA LEU A 18 11.77 -14.06 4.40
C LEU A 18 11.00 -13.07 5.30
N PRO A 19 11.36 -11.77 5.27
CA PRO A 19 10.72 -10.80 6.13
C PRO A 19 9.22 -10.73 5.86
N PRO A 20 8.37 -10.71 6.91
CA PRO A 20 6.94 -10.54 6.73
C PRO A 20 6.62 -9.17 6.13
N CYS A 21 5.69 -9.16 5.18
CA CYS A 21 5.23 -7.97 4.49
C CYS A 21 3.83 -7.58 4.98
N LEU A 22 3.68 -6.38 5.54
CA LEU A 22 2.42 -5.84 6.03
C LEU A 22 1.93 -4.73 5.09
N VAL A 23 0.82 -4.97 4.40
CA VAL A 23 0.15 -3.97 3.55
C VAL A 23 -1.00 -3.33 4.32
N VAL A 24 -0.92 -2.02 4.58
CA VAL A 24 -1.97 -1.32 5.33
C VAL A 24 -3.02 -0.79 4.36
N LEU A 25 -4.20 -1.42 4.36
CA LEU A 25 -5.36 -1.04 3.54
C LEU A 25 -6.46 -0.39 4.40
N GLY A 26 -7.30 0.43 3.78
CA GLY A 26 -8.42 1.10 4.44
C GLY A 26 -8.91 2.34 3.70
N MET A 27 -10.09 2.83 4.05
CA MET A 27 -10.70 4.02 3.44
C MET A 27 -9.93 5.32 3.77
N ALA A 28 -10.18 6.38 3.01
CA ALA A 28 -9.65 7.71 3.28
C ALA A 28 -10.12 8.17 4.68
N GLY A 29 -9.20 8.72 5.47
CA GLY A 29 -9.49 9.16 6.84
C GLY A 29 -9.55 8.05 7.90
N SER A 30 -9.36 6.77 7.56
CA SER A 30 -9.32 5.67 8.56
C SER A 30 -8.08 5.68 9.46
N GLY A 31 -7.07 6.50 9.14
CA GLY A 31 -5.86 6.63 9.93
C GLY A 31 -4.72 5.67 9.54
N LYS A 32 -4.69 5.13 8.31
CA LYS A 32 -3.61 4.25 7.79
C LYS A 32 -2.20 4.79 8.07
N THR A 33 -1.92 6.00 7.61
CA THR A 33 -0.62 6.67 7.80
C THR A 33 -0.28 6.85 9.29
N THR A 34 -1.27 7.17 10.12
CA THR A 34 -1.11 7.30 11.58
C THR A 34 -0.82 5.93 12.22
N PHE A 35 -1.46 4.87 11.74
CA PHE A 35 -1.21 3.51 12.18
C PHE A 35 0.21 3.07 11.83
N VAL A 36 0.65 3.28 10.58
CA VAL A 36 2.02 3.00 10.13
C VAL A 36 3.05 3.77 10.98
N GLN A 37 2.81 5.05 11.23
CA GLN A 37 3.66 5.87 12.10
C GLN A 37 3.80 5.29 13.51
N ARG A 38 2.66 4.91 14.13
CA ARG A 38 2.66 4.39 15.50
C ARG A 38 3.30 3.01 15.56
N LEU A 39 3.04 2.16 14.58
CA LEU A 39 3.63 0.84 14.45
C LEU A 39 5.15 0.92 14.27
N ALA A 40 5.62 1.78 13.37
CA ALA A 40 7.05 2.03 13.18
C ALA A 40 7.72 2.52 14.48
N SER A 41 7.11 3.48 15.17
CA SER A 41 7.62 4.00 16.45
C SER A 41 7.69 2.91 17.53
N HIS A 42 6.70 2.02 17.57
CA HIS A 42 6.67 0.90 18.51
C HIS A 42 7.75 -0.13 18.20
N LEU A 43 7.95 -0.50 16.92
CA LEU A 43 9.00 -1.42 16.49
C LEU A 43 10.40 -0.82 16.77
N HIS A 44 10.60 0.46 16.50
CA HIS A 44 11.84 1.16 16.83
C HIS A 44 12.16 1.09 18.33
N SER A 45 11.15 1.20 19.21
CA SER A 45 11.34 1.03 20.66
C SER A 45 11.81 -0.36 21.06
N LYS A 46 11.46 -1.38 20.26
CA LYS A 46 11.89 -2.78 20.42
C LYS A 46 13.20 -3.10 19.70
N ARG A 47 13.91 -2.08 19.17
CA ARG A 47 15.15 -2.23 18.38
C ARG A 47 14.95 -3.01 17.08
N THR A 48 13.73 -3.08 16.56
CA THR A 48 13.43 -3.62 15.23
C THR A 48 13.10 -2.48 14.28
N PHE A 49 13.84 -2.38 13.18
CA PHE A 49 13.70 -1.29 12.22
C PHE A 49 12.99 -1.82 10.96
N PRO A 50 11.67 -1.62 10.81
CA PRO A 50 10.96 -2.07 9.64
C PRO A 50 11.40 -1.29 8.39
N TYR A 51 11.29 -1.93 7.23
CA TYR A 51 11.45 -1.26 5.94
C TYR A 51 10.12 -0.62 5.54
N LEU A 52 10.05 0.70 5.58
CA LEU A 52 8.82 1.48 5.39
C LEU A 52 8.72 1.95 3.93
N ILE A 53 7.59 1.69 3.29
CA ILE A 53 7.31 2.10 1.91
C ILE A 53 6.03 2.95 1.91
N ASN A 54 6.11 4.16 1.38
CA ASN A 54 4.95 5.01 1.12
C ASN A 54 4.55 4.91 -0.35
N LEU A 55 3.32 4.46 -0.60
CA LEU A 55 2.70 4.40 -1.93
C LEU A 55 1.64 5.50 -2.14
N ASP A 56 1.38 6.38 -1.17
CA ASP A 56 0.43 7.48 -1.32
C ASP A 56 1.11 8.75 -1.90
N PRO A 57 0.83 9.12 -3.17
CA PRO A 57 1.40 10.33 -3.78
C PRO A 57 0.68 11.61 -3.35
N ALA A 58 -0.55 11.51 -2.83
CA ALA A 58 -1.36 12.66 -2.41
C ALA A 58 -1.12 13.04 -0.94
N ALA A 59 -0.35 12.25 -0.19
CA ALA A 59 0.01 12.53 1.19
C ALA A 59 0.87 13.82 1.29
N GLY A 60 0.32 14.85 1.95
CA GLY A 60 1.01 16.13 2.12
C GLY A 60 2.31 16.00 2.91
N THR A 61 2.28 15.26 4.02
CA THR A 61 3.44 14.98 4.88
C THR A 61 3.42 13.52 5.31
N VAL A 62 4.56 12.84 5.18
CA VAL A 62 4.74 11.47 5.66
C VAL A 62 5.40 11.54 7.05
N PRO A 63 4.68 11.21 8.15
CA PRO A 63 5.15 11.41 9.52
C PRO A 63 6.07 10.28 10.03
N PHE A 64 6.63 9.47 9.13
CA PHE A 64 7.52 8.35 9.42
C PHE A 64 8.70 8.34 8.44
N PRO A 65 9.85 7.73 8.80
CA PRO A 65 11.02 7.68 7.92
C PRO A 65 10.84 6.60 6.84
N ALA A 66 10.14 6.95 5.76
CA ALA A 66 9.96 6.06 4.61
C ALA A 66 11.31 5.77 3.93
N ASN A 67 11.61 4.50 3.70
CA ASN A 67 12.79 4.06 2.93
C ASN A 67 12.55 4.22 1.43
N ILE A 68 11.32 4.05 0.99
CA ILE A 68 10.87 4.28 -0.39
C ILE A 68 9.63 5.16 -0.31
N ASP A 69 9.66 6.30 -0.99
CA ASP A 69 8.53 7.20 -1.11
C ASP A 69 8.19 7.40 -2.59
N ILE A 70 6.95 7.10 -2.97
CA ILE A 70 6.45 7.32 -4.34
C ILE A 70 6.63 8.79 -4.79
N ARG A 71 6.58 9.73 -3.84
CA ARG A 71 6.72 11.18 -4.10
C ARG A 71 8.12 11.58 -4.58
N ASP A 72 9.14 10.76 -4.30
CA ASP A 72 10.49 10.97 -4.82
C ASP A 72 10.61 10.56 -6.30
N THR A 73 9.73 9.66 -6.74
CA THR A 73 9.75 9.12 -8.11
C THR A 73 8.78 9.86 -9.03
N VAL A 74 7.65 10.35 -8.49
CA VAL A 74 6.58 10.97 -9.27
C VAL A 74 6.08 12.24 -8.59
N ASP A 75 6.02 13.33 -9.36
CA ASP A 75 5.38 14.57 -8.91
C ASP A 75 3.86 14.51 -9.15
N TYR A 76 3.12 14.24 -8.07
CA TYR A 76 1.65 14.20 -8.09
C TYR A 76 1.02 15.48 -8.66
N LYS A 77 1.51 16.66 -8.26
CA LYS A 77 0.94 17.94 -8.70
C LYS A 77 1.31 18.24 -10.14
N GLY A 78 2.52 17.85 -10.55
CA GLY A 78 2.97 17.90 -11.94
C GLY A 78 2.10 17.05 -12.85
N VAL A 79 1.87 15.79 -12.49
CA VAL A 79 1.01 14.85 -13.22
C VAL A 79 -0.43 15.36 -13.36
N MET A 80 -1.00 15.94 -12.30
CA MET A 80 -2.32 16.57 -12.39
C MET A 80 -2.38 17.68 -13.43
N LYS A 81 -1.35 18.54 -13.49
CA LYS A 81 -1.30 19.68 -14.41
C LYS A 81 -0.99 19.28 -15.85
N GLU A 82 0.00 18.41 -16.03
CA GLU A 82 0.48 17.98 -17.35
C GLU A 82 -0.58 17.19 -18.11
N TYR A 83 -1.23 16.26 -17.43
CA TYR A 83 -2.25 15.39 -18.05
C TYR A 83 -3.68 15.91 -17.87
N GLY A 84 -3.87 17.07 -17.21
CA GLY A 84 -5.20 17.63 -16.94
C GLY A 84 -6.09 16.71 -16.10
N LEU A 85 -5.50 15.93 -15.20
CA LEU A 85 -6.19 14.89 -14.45
C LEU A 85 -6.76 15.41 -13.12
N GLY A 86 -7.94 14.91 -12.76
CA GLY A 86 -8.48 15.03 -11.41
C GLY A 86 -7.65 14.23 -10.39
N PRO A 87 -7.90 14.41 -9.08
CA PRO A 87 -7.06 13.86 -8.01
C PRO A 87 -6.96 12.33 -8.04
N ASN A 88 -8.07 11.62 -8.31
CA ASN A 88 -8.07 10.15 -8.40
C ASN A 88 -7.33 9.64 -9.65
N GLY A 89 -7.51 10.30 -10.81
CA GLY A 89 -6.81 9.95 -12.04
C GLY A 89 -5.30 10.16 -11.92
N ALA A 90 -4.89 11.22 -11.23
CA ALA A 90 -3.48 11.47 -10.94
C ALA A 90 -2.87 10.42 -10.00
N ILE A 91 -3.59 9.96 -8.96
CA ILE A 91 -3.12 8.86 -8.10
C ILE A 91 -2.88 7.60 -8.93
N LEU A 92 -3.83 7.22 -9.78
CA LEU A 92 -3.71 6.05 -10.66
C LEU A 92 -2.49 6.16 -11.58
N THR A 93 -2.31 7.31 -12.23
CA THR A 93 -1.16 7.56 -13.10
C THR A 93 0.16 7.49 -12.33
N CYS A 94 0.22 8.04 -11.10
CA CYS A 94 1.41 7.94 -10.26
C CYS A 94 1.75 6.47 -9.90
N LEU A 95 0.74 5.68 -9.55
CA LEU A 95 0.91 4.24 -9.29
C LEU A 95 1.39 3.49 -10.55
N ASN A 96 0.84 3.81 -11.72
CA ASN A 96 1.28 3.21 -12.99
C ASN A 96 2.74 3.56 -13.31
N LEU A 97 3.14 4.81 -13.11
CA LEU A 97 4.54 5.25 -13.28
C LEU A 97 5.46 4.56 -12.29
N LEU A 98 5.05 4.38 -11.03
CA LEU A 98 5.80 3.63 -10.04
C LEU A 98 5.94 2.15 -10.46
N CYS A 99 4.87 1.54 -10.96
CA CYS A 99 4.84 0.15 -11.42
C CYS A 99 5.93 -0.13 -12.46
N THR A 100 6.21 0.83 -13.36
CA THR A 100 7.29 0.67 -14.37
C THR A 100 8.70 0.54 -13.78
N LYS A 101 8.90 1.01 -12.55
CA LYS A 101 10.17 0.92 -11.82
C LYS A 101 10.11 -0.05 -10.65
N PHE A 102 9.00 -0.77 -10.49
CA PHE A 102 8.77 -1.62 -9.33
C PHE A 102 9.75 -2.80 -9.27
N ASP A 103 10.18 -3.32 -10.42
CA ASP A 103 11.22 -4.35 -10.49
C ASP A 103 12.55 -3.88 -9.88
N GLN A 104 12.88 -2.60 -10.01
CA GLN A 104 14.07 -2.02 -9.38
C GLN A 104 13.91 -1.94 -7.86
N ILE A 105 12.70 -1.61 -7.38
CA ILE A 105 12.35 -1.60 -5.96
C ILE A 105 12.46 -3.00 -5.37
N LEU A 106 11.89 -4.01 -6.04
CA LEU A 106 12.02 -5.42 -5.64
C LEU A 106 13.49 -5.85 -5.57
N SER A 107 14.29 -5.51 -6.58
CA SER A 107 15.73 -5.81 -6.59
C SER A 107 16.49 -5.15 -5.43
N LEU A 108 16.04 -3.99 -4.94
CA LEU A 108 16.62 -3.30 -3.78
C LEU A 108 16.19 -3.95 -2.46
N LEU A 109 14.97 -4.46 -2.39
CA LEU A 109 14.46 -5.23 -1.25
C LEU A 109 15.23 -6.55 -1.13
N GLU A 110 15.36 -7.29 -2.24
CA GLU A 110 16.07 -8.59 -2.30
C GLU A 110 17.51 -8.50 -1.77
N LYS A 111 18.24 -7.46 -2.15
CA LYS A 111 19.62 -7.23 -1.67
C LYS A 111 19.71 -7.01 -0.15
N ARG A 112 18.59 -6.70 0.49
CA ARG A 112 18.49 -6.36 1.92
C ARG A 112 17.65 -7.36 2.70
N ASP A 113 17.12 -8.42 2.07
CA ASP A 113 16.23 -9.42 2.69
C ASP A 113 16.76 -9.95 4.01
N SER A 114 18.04 -10.32 4.07
CA SER A 114 18.65 -10.89 5.28
C SER A 114 18.84 -9.89 6.43
N SER A 115 18.63 -8.59 6.18
CA SER A 115 18.84 -7.51 7.15
C SER A 115 17.56 -6.80 7.58
N ILE A 116 16.45 -7.02 6.86
CA ILE A 116 15.18 -6.37 7.12
C ILE A 116 14.34 -7.30 8.02
N PRO A 117 13.83 -6.82 9.17
CA PRO A 117 12.99 -7.64 10.05
C PRO A 117 11.52 -7.72 9.59
N SER A 118 11.03 -6.71 8.89
CA SER A 118 9.65 -6.65 8.37
C SER A 118 9.51 -5.52 7.36
N ILE A 119 8.66 -5.69 6.34
CA ILE A 119 8.32 -4.65 5.36
C ILE A 119 6.92 -4.12 5.67
N ILE A 120 6.74 -2.80 5.68
CA ILE A 120 5.44 -2.16 5.96
C ILE A 120 5.13 -1.17 4.85
N LEU A 121 3.95 -1.31 4.23
CA LEU A 121 3.49 -0.47 3.14
C LEU A 121 2.29 0.38 3.56
N ASP A 122 2.41 1.69 3.35
CA ASP A 122 1.28 2.64 3.44
C ASP A 122 0.68 2.83 2.05
N THR A 123 -0.63 2.60 1.91
CA THR A 123 -1.35 2.66 0.64
C THR A 123 -2.16 3.95 0.49
N PRO A 124 -2.50 4.37 -0.74
CA PRO A 124 -3.31 5.56 -0.98
C PRO A 124 -4.61 5.60 -0.18
N GLY A 125 -5.04 6.82 0.19
CA GLY A 125 -6.31 7.08 0.86
C GLY A 125 -7.53 6.43 0.17
N GLN A 126 -7.57 6.50 -1.15
CA GLN A 126 -8.65 5.98 -1.98
C GLN A 126 -8.41 4.50 -2.31
N ILE A 127 -8.98 3.61 -1.49
CA ILE A 127 -8.80 2.16 -1.61
C ILE A 127 -9.19 1.63 -3.00
N GLU A 128 -10.24 2.15 -3.61
CA GLU A 128 -10.69 1.75 -4.96
C GLU A 128 -9.61 1.97 -6.02
N VAL A 129 -8.87 3.08 -5.93
CA VAL A 129 -7.81 3.42 -6.89
C VAL A 129 -6.62 2.49 -6.73
N PHE A 130 -6.36 1.97 -5.53
CA PHE A 130 -5.28 1.01 -5.32
C PHE A 130 -5.74 -0.41 -5.66
N THR A 131 -6.79 -0.92 -5.00
CA THR A 131 -7.26 -2.30 -5.09
C THR A 131 -7.79 -2.70 -6.46
N TRP A 132 -8.42 -1.79 -7.21
CA TRP A 132 -8.95 -2.11 -8.55
C TRP A 132 -7.99 -1.74 -9.67
N SER A 133 -6.86 -1.11 -9.35
CA SER A 133 -5.87 -0.78 -10.37
C SER A 133 -5.02 -1.99 -10.72
N VAL A 134 -4.71 -2.11 -12.01
CA VAL A 134 -3.73 -3.08 -12.51
C VAL A 134 -2.40 -2.95 -11.77
N SER A 135 -1.97 -1.71 -11.50
CA SER A 135 -0.72 -1.43 -10.79
C SER A 135 -0.75 -1.88 -9.33
N GLY A 136 -1.87 -1.70 -8.63
CA GLY A 136 -2.03 -2.20 -7.26
C GLY A 136 -1.91 -3.72 -7.21
N SER A 137 -2.63 -4.43 -8.10
CA SER A 137 -2.57 -5.89 -8.21
C SER A 137 -1.17 -6.40 -8.54
N ILE A 138 -0.44 -5.72 -9.43
CA ILE A 138 0.95 -6.09 -9.75
C ILE A 138 1.85 -5.87 -8.53
N ILE A 139 1.78 -4.70 -7.89
CA ILE A 139 2.61 -4.36 -6.72
C ILE A 139 2.37 -5.36 -5.59
N THR A 140 1.12 -5.62 -5.22
CA THR A 140 0.78 -6.56 -4.15
C THR A 140 1.08 -8.00 -4.53
N GLY A 141 0.82 -8.40 -5.77
CA GLY A 141 1.09 -9.75 -6.26
C GLY A 141 2.58 -10.07 -6.26
N SER A 142 3.41 -9.17 -6.81
CA SER A 142 4.87 -9.34 -6.82
C SER A 142 5.49 -9.31 -5.42
N LEU A 143 4.89 -8.61 -4.45
CA LEU A 143 5.30 -8.67 -3.04
C LEU A 143 4.88 -9.98 -2.38
N ALA A 144 3.64 -10.43 -2.61
CA ALA A 144 3.11 -11.68 -2.06
C ALA A 144 3.82 -12.92 -2.58
N ASP A 145 4.24 -12.91 -3.85
CA ASP A 145 5.00 -14.00 -4.46
C ASP A 145 6.40 -14.15 -3.83
N LYS A 146 6.98 -13.06 -3.32
CA LYS A 146 8.36 -13.03 -2.80
C LYS A 146 8.45 -13.06 -1.28
N TYR A 147 7.50 -12.46 -0.58
CA TYR A 147 7.53 -12.32 0.87
C TYR A 147 6.25 -12.91 1.46
N PRO A 148 6.35 -13.63 2.60
CA PRO A 148 5.19 -14.02 3.37
C PRO A 148 4.43 -12.76 3.76
N THR A 149 3.35 -12.50 3.04
CA THR A 149 2.56 -11.28 3.20
C THR A 149 1.42 -11.63 4.12
N ASP A 150 1.66 -11.45 5.41
CA ASP A 150 0.59 -11.37 6.40
C ASP A 150 -0.09 -10.01 6.20
N SER A 151 -0.85 -9.87 5.12
CA SER A 151 -2.07 -9.07 5.24
C SER A 151 -2.76 -9.58 6.51
N LEU A 152 -3.27 -8.70 7.36
CA LEU A 152 -4.03 -9.04 8.56
C LEU A 152 -5.37 -9.75 8.19
N ASP A 153 -5.28 -10.87 7.48
CA ASP A 153 -6.30 -11.75 6.97
C ASP A 153 -5.60 -12.98 6.38
N ASP A 154 -5.40 -14.00 7.22
CA ASP A 154 -5.00 -15.37 6.89
C ASP A 154 -6.10 -16.13 6.08
N SER A 155 -6.90 -15.41 5.29
CA SER A 155 -7.91 -15.97 4.38
C SER A 155 -7.81 -15.26 3.04
N GLU A 156 -6.94 -15.83 2.20
CA GLU A 156 -6.65 -15.45 0.82
C GLU A 156 -7.83 -14.76 0.11
N SER A 157 -7.60 -13.51 -0.31
CA SER A 157 -8.44 -12.78 -1.25
C SER A 157 -9.81 -12.29 -0.74
N CYS A 158 -10.33 -12.77 0.41
CA CYS A 158 -11.74 -12.58 0.74
C CYS A 158 -12.10 -11.13 1.11
N TYR A 159 -11.40 -10.41 1.99
CA TYR A 159 -11.89 -9.07 2.39
C TYR A 159 -11.78 -8.02 1.28
N ALA A 160 -10.66 -7.96 0.56
CA ALA A 160 -10.52 -7.04 -0.56
C ALA A 160 -11.48 -7.41 -1.71
N ASN A 161 -11.65 -8.70 -2.02
CA ASN A 161 -12.59 -9.14 -3.05
C ASN A 161 -14.05 -9.05 -2.62
N ASP A 162 -14.38 -9.31 -1.36
CA ASP A 162 -15.73 -9.18 -0.80
C ASP A 162 -16.10 -7.72 -0.62
N LEU A 163 -15.16 -6.86 -0.23
CA LEU A 163 -15.36 -5.42 -0.22
C LEU A 163 -15.57 -4.91 -1.65
N THR A 164 -14.73 -5.35 -2.59
CA THR A 164 -14.87 -5.04 -4.02
C THR A 164 -16.22 -5.52 -4.56
N ARG A 165 -16.62 -6.74 -4.21
CA ARG A 165 -17.88 -7.34 -4.64
C ARG A 165 -19.07 -6.64 -4.00
N SER A 166 -18.99 -6.30 -2.72
CA SER A 166 -20.02 -5.55 -1.99
C SER A 166 -20.15 -4.13 -2.53
N LEU A 167 -19.04 -3.41 -2.74
CA LEU A 167 -19.02 -2.10 -3.40
C LEU A 167 -19.57 -2.19 -4.82
N SER A 168 -19.19 -3.21 -5.60
CA SER A 168 -19.72 -3.39 -6.96
C SER A 168 -21.23 -3.59 -6.98
N ILE A 169 -21.78 -4.35 -6.02
CA ILE A 169 -23.22 -4.58 -5.89
C ILE A 169 -23.93 -3.29 -5.43
N VAL A 170 -23.34 -2.55 -4.49
CA VAL A 170 -23.87 -1.26 -4.04
C VAL A 170 -23.88 -0.25 -5.18
N LEU A 171 -22.80 -0.17 -5.96
CA LEU A 171 -22.71 0.71 -7.12
C LEU A 171 -23.70 0.28 -8.20
N ASP A 172 -23.80 -1.01 -8.53
CA ASP A 172 -24.79 -1.52 -9.50
C ASP A 172 -26.23 -1.18 -9.05
N SER A 173 -26.55 -1.39 -7.77
CA SER A 173 -27.85 -1.03 -7.19
C SER A 173 -28.11 0.49 -7.20
N PHE A 174 -27.07 1.30 -6.98
CA PHE A 174 -27.14 2.76 -7.01
C PHE A 174 -27.37 3.26 -8.45
N TYR A 175 -26.59 2.78 -9.42
CA TYR A 175 -26.69 3.20 -10.83
C TYR A 175 -27.98 2.74 -11.50
N GLN A 176 -28.57 1.62 -11.10
CA GLN A 176 -29.85 1.15 -11.66
C GLN A 176 -31.05 2.06 -11.32
N ASN A 177 -30.99 2.80 -10.20
CA ASN A 177 -32.09 3.66 -9.74
C ASN A 177 -31.85 5.16 -10.00
N LEU A 178 -30.75 5.50 -10.67
CA LEU A 178 -30.44 6.89 -11.01
C LEU A 178 -31.16 7.29 -12.29
N ASN A 179 -32.04 8.29 -12.19
CA ASN A 179 -32.41 9.10 -13.34
C ASN A 179 -31.18 9.92 -13.74
N TRP A 180 -30.55 9.54 -14.84
CA TRP A 180 -29.39 10.25 -15.39
C TRP A 180 -29.81 11.16 -16.54
N VAL A 181 -29.14 12.31 -16.64
CA VAL A 181 -29.17 13.18 -17.82
C VAL A 181 -27.74 13.25 -18.33
N ALA A 182 -27.53 12.80 -19.58
CA ALA A 182 -26.19 12.83 -20.16
C ALA A 182 -25.81 14.28 -20.49
N VAL A 183 -24.85 14.83 -19.75
CA VAL A 183 -24.28 16.15 -19.98
C VAL A 183 -22.86 16.05 -20.51
N SER A 184 -22.57 16.73 -21.62
CA SER A 184 -21.22 16.89 -22.16
C SER A 184 -20.57 18.11 -21.53
N SER A 185 -19.50 17.90 -20.76
CA SER A 185 -18.70 19.00 -20.20
C SER A 185 -17.90 19.77 -21.26
N GLN A 186 -17.67 19.18 -22.43
CA GLN A 186 -16.89 19.78 -23.52
C GLN A 186 -17.77 20.62 -24.45
N ASN A 187 -19.00 20.16 -24.72
CA ASN A 187 -19.87 20.77 -25.73
C ASN A 187 -21.12 21.43 -25.12
N GLY A 188 -21.37 21.25 -23.82
CA GLY A 188 -22.57 21.75 -23.13
C GLY A 188 -23.87 21.03 -23.51
N GLN A 189 -23.80 19.97 -24.32
CA GLN A 189 -24.98 19.17 -24.71
C GLN A 189 -25.59 18.48 -23.48
N GLY A 190 -26.92 18.49 -23.35
CA GLY A 190 -27.64 17.90 -22.23
C GLY A 190 -27.92 18.85 -21.06
N PHE A 191 -27.36 20.07 -21.07
CA PHE A 191 -27.91 21.18 -20.30
C PHE A 191 -29.07 21.76 -21.12
N ASP A 192 -30.30 21.31 -20.87
CA ASP A 192 -31.48 22.02 -21.37
C ASP A 192 -31.48 23.46 -20.82
N LYS A 193 -31.93 24.43 -21.63
CA LYS A 193 -32.06 25.84 -21.25
C LYS A 193 -33.13 26.06 -20.18
#